data_AF-A0A7X2FYS5-F1
#
_entry.id   AF-A0A7X2FYS5-F1
#
_cell.length_a   1.000
_cell.length_b   1.000
_cell.length_c   1.000
_cell.angle_alpha   90.00
_cell.angle_beta   90.00
_cell.angle_gamma   90.00
#
_symmetry.space_group_name_H-M   'P 1'
#
loop_
_entity.id
_entity.type
_entity.pdbx_description
1 polymer ?
#
loop_
_entity_poly.entity_id
_entity_poly.type
_entity_poly.pdbx_seq_one_letter_code
_entity_poly.pdbx_strand_id
1 'polypeptide(L)'
;MKFCPNCGNKLQPGDRFCEKCGFQVAESQEEKPATTATPKPQQVEKKKPAVSPTSAQSQPKKEKVASVTPAVSKKSNKKANASKDKLADLKNKVNMDKLQEQINKDPKKAGIFGGIALVIVIALGIAVHMIQLQPDHALVNKPYHMTFSIKTTSQGFFTGTHTETTTKSEVVYLDKHQGKAYAGDSVTSAKQAAKDKNGGVNYTLEDNTLKLPLGEDFNVQINDLHRSGDSYVGTLKQIGDDADNITGTVTFKKAE
;
A
#
# COMPACT_ATOMS: atom_id res chain seq x y z
N MET A 1 -26.91 -24.13 32.16
CA MET A 1 -26.03 -24.48 31.01
C MET A 1 -24.89 -23.48 31.02
N LYS A 2 -23.62 -23.92 31.01
CA LYS A 2 -22.47 -23.01 30.90
C LYS A 2 -22.02 -22.90 29.44
N PHE A 3 -21.35 -21.81 29.12
CA PHE A 3 -20.74 -21.53 27.82
C PHE A 3 -19.27 -21.17 28.03
N CYS A 4 -18.42 -21.53 27.08
CA CYS A 4 -16.99 -21.26 27.14
C CYS A 4 -16.74 -19.75 27.05
N PRO A 5 -16.01 -19.13 28.00
CA PRO A 5 -15.74 -17.70 27.97
C PRO A 5 -14.84 -17.29 26.79
N ASN A 6 -14.10 -18.24 26.20
CA ASN A 6 -13.16 -17.98 25.10
C ASN A 6 -13.80 -18.06 23.70
N CYS A 7 -14.87 -18.83 23.51
CA CYS A 7 -15.47 -19.05 22.18
C CYS A 7 -17.01 -19.08 22.14
N GLY A 8 -17.69 -18.89 23.28
CA GLY A 8 -19.15 -18.92 23.37
C GLY A 8 -19.80 -20.31 23.17
N ASN A 9 -19.02 -21.37 22.91
CA ASN A 9 -19.59 -22.70 22.71
C ASN A 9 -20.23 -23.26 24.00
N LYS A 10 -21.33 -24.00 23.87
CA LYS A 10 -22.00 -24.67 24.99
C LYS A 10 -21.10 -25.77 25.57
N LEU A 11 -20.93 -25.77 26.90
CA LEU A 11 -20.15 -26.76 27.64
C LEU A 11 -21.09 -27.82 28.21
N GLN A 12 -20.63 -29.07 28.26
CA GLN A 12 -21.31 -30.12 29.02
C GLN A 12 -20.93 -29.99 30.50
N PRO A 13 -21.85 -30.30 31.43
CA PRO A 13 -21.54 -30.25 32.86
C PRO A 13 -20.48 -31.31 33.21
N GLY A 14 -19.34 -30.86 33.71
CA GLY A 14 -18.19 -31.71 34.05
C GLY A 14 -17.00 -31.61 33.07
N ASP A 15 -17.14 -30.89 31.95
CA ASP A 15 -16.05 -30.67 31.00
C ASP A 15 -14.91 -29.87 31.63
N ARG A 16 -13.71 -30.48 31.69
CA ARG A 16 -12.48 -29.79 32.14
C ARG A 16 -11.87 -28.90 31.06
N PHE A 17 -12.27 -29.09 29.80
CA PHE A 17 -11.78 -28.37 28.62
C PHE A 17 -12.92 -28.22 27.61
N CYS A 18 -12.98 -27.11 26.90
CA CYS A 18 -13.97 -26.90 25.84
C CYS A 18 -13.60 -27.67 24.57
N GLU A 19 -14.42 -28.64 24.17
CA GLU A 19 -14.22 -29.47 22.96
C GLU A 19 -14.02 -28.66 21.67
N LYS A 20 -14.56 -27.43 21.60
CA LYS A 20 -14.53 -26.59 20.39
C LYS A 20 -13.34 -25.63 20.29
N CYS A 21 -12.57 -25.40 21.36
CA CYS A 21 -11.44 -24.47 21.33
C CYS A 21 -10.26 -24.84 22.26
N GLY A 22 -10.32 -25.98 22.95
CA GLY A 22 -9.29 -26.44 23.88
C GLY A 22 -9.17 -25.64 25.18
N PHE A 23 -9.94 -24.56 25.36
CA PHE A 23 -9.86 -23.70 26.54
C PHE A 23 -10.19 -24.48 27.82
N GLN A 24 -9.30 -24.44 28.81
CA GLN A 24 -9.47 -25.16 30.07
C GLN A 24 -10.57 -24.51 30.91
N VAL A 25 -11.64 -25.26 31.18
CA VAL A 25 -12.76 -24.83 32.03
C VAL A 25 -12.65 -25.55 33.35
N ALA A 26 -12.14 -24.86 34.37
CA ALA A 26 -12.07 -25.41 35.72
C ALA A 26 -13.46 -25.33 36.41
N GLU A 27 -14.39 -26.23 36.05
CA GLU A 27 -15.58 -26.46 36.88
C GLU A 27 -15.24 -27.34 38.09
N SER A 28 -14.82 -26.67 39.16
CA SER A 28 -14.84 -27.21 40.52
C SER A 28 -15.98 -26.55 41.29
N GLN A 29 -17.17 -27.16 41.30
CA GLN A 29 -18.22 -26.82 42.25
C GLN A 29 -18.84 -28.10 42.81
N GLU A 30 -18.41 -28.46 44.02
CA GLU A 30 -19.28 -29.06 45.02
C GLU A 30 -19.14 -28.18 46.27
N GLU A 31 -20.25 -27.64 46.78
CA GLU A 31 -20.26 -26.78 47.98
C GLU A 31 -19.96 -27.64 49.22
N LYS A 32 -19.21 -27.19 50.24
CA LYS A 32 -19.67 -26.29 51.33
C LYS A 32 -18.71 -26.51 52.54
N PRO A 33 -18.64 -25.68 53.61
CA PRO A 33 -18.95 -24.25 53.78
C PRO A 33 -17.67 -23.40 54.02
N ALA A 34 -17.84 -22.09 54.21
CA ALA A 34 -16.77 -21.22 54.70
C ALA A 34 -16.45 -21.45 56.19
N THR A 35 -15.15 -21.54 56.52
CA THR A 35 -14.65 -21.40 57.90
C THR A 35 -13.36 -20.57 57.92
N THR A 36 -13.49 -19.40 58.55
CA THR A 36 -12.52 -18.60 59.32
C THR A 36 -10.99 -18.75 59.07
N ALA A 37 -10.39 -17.59 58.76
CA ALA A 37 -8.98 -17.18 58.84
C ALA A 37 -7.96 -18.03 59.65
N THR A 38 -6.75 -18.22 59.11
CA THR A 38 -5.57 -17.36 59.43
C THR A 38 -4.35 -17.69 58.54
N PRO A 39 -3.38 -16.79 58.30
CA PRO A 39 -2.17 -17.08 57.54
C PRO A 39 -0.94 -17.40 58.41
N LYS A 40 -0.03 -18.29 57.97
CA LYS A 40 1.44 -18.11 58.09
C LYS A 40 2.24 -19.09 57.19
N PRO A 41 3.52 -18.80 56.89
CA PRO A 41 4.29 -19.46 55.83
C PRO A 41 5.41 -20.40 56.31
N GLN A 42 5.89 -21.27 55.42
CA GLN A 42 7.29 -21.70 55.21
C GLN A 42 7.33 -22.48 53.86
N GLN A 43 8.13 -22.17 52.81
CA GLN A 43 9.55 -21.84 52.66
C GLN A 43 10.47 -23.08 52.55
N VAL A 44 11.56 -22.98 51.75
CA VAL A 44 12.69 -23.93 51.54
C VAL A 44 12.35 -25.08 50.53
N GLU A 45 13.12 -25.42 49.47
CA GLU A 45 14.41 -24.93 48.91
C GLU A 45 14.48 -25.00 47.35
N LYS A 46 15.52 -24.39 46.74
CA LYS A 46 15.87 -24.47 45.30
C LYS A 46 16.17 -25.89 44.78
N LYS A 47 16.02 -26.08 43.45
CA LYS A 47 17.13 -26.65 42.65
C LYS A 47 17.20 -26.09 41.22
N LYS A 48 18.18 -25.20 41.02
CA LYS A 48 18.79 -24.86 39.73
C LYS A 48 19.71 -26.01 39.31
N PRO A 49 19.69 -26.43 38.04
CA PRO A 49 20.95 -26.57 37.32
C PRO A 49 20.95 -25.70 36.07
N ALA A 50 21.86 -24.73 36.06
CA ALA A 50 22.37 -24.20 34.81
C ALA A 50 23.21 -25.30 34.14
N VAL A 51 22.93 -25.55 32.87
CA VAL A 51 23.90 -26.13 31.93
C VAL A 51 23.88 -25.32 30.63
N SER A 52 24.89 -24.46 30.49
CA SER A 52 25.39 -24.02 29.20
C SER A 52 26.90 -24.20 29.25
N PRO A 53 27.43 -25.02 28.36
CA PRO A 53 28.47 -24.55 27.44
C PRO A 53 28.17 -25.12 26.02
N THR A 54 28.72 -24.66 24.90
CA THR A 54 29.52 -23.52 24.43
C THR A 54 29.84 -23.85 22.96
N SER A 55 30.17 -22.84 22.15
CA SER A 55 30.91 -22.91 20.87
C SER A 55 30.84 -24.12 19.91
N ALA A 56 30.33 -23.87 18.70
CA ALA A 56 31.07 -23.99 17.41
C ALA A 56 30.11 -23.64 16.26
N GLN A 57 30.15 -22.46 15.63
CA GLN A 57 31.15 -22.00 14.65
C GLN A 57 31.23 -22.85 13.37
N SER A 58 30.46 -22.47 12.33
CA SER A 58 30.87 -22.65 10.92
C SER A 58 30.02 -21.83 9.93
N GLN A 59 30.42 -20.58 9.70
CA GLN A 59 30.66 -20.09 8.33
C GLN A 59 32.15 -20.38 8.00
N PRO A 60 32.63 -20.28 6.75
CA PRO A 60 31.92 -20.09 5.47
C PRO A 60 32.29 -21.17 4.42
N LYS A 61 31.60 -21.18 3.26
CA LYS A 61 32.30 -21.50 2.00
C LYS A 61 31.86 -20.57 0.86
N LYS A 62 32.73 -19.64 0.50
CA LYS A 62 32.74 -19.03 -0.85
C LYS A 62 33.12 -20.13 -1.83
N GLU A 63 32.32 -20.32 -2.87
CA GLU A 63 32.88 -20.70 -4.16
C GLU A 63 32.18 -19.92 -5.28
N LYS A 64 32.91 -19.72 -6.37
CA LYS A 64 32.72 -18.66 -7.38
C LYS A 64 32.75 -19.35 -8.75
N VAL A 65 32.27 -18.66 -9.80
CA VAL A 65 32.40 -19.05 -11.22
C VAL A 65 31.35 -20.14 -11.60
N ALA A 66 30.66 -20.11 -12.75
CA ALA A 66 30.81 -19.29 -13.95
C ALA A 66 29.48 -18.79 -14.55
N SER A 67 29.60 -17.66 -15.25
CA SER A 67 28.82 -17.21 -16.40
C SER A 67 28.11 -18.27 -17.25
N VAL A 68 26.84 -18.03 -17.60
CA VAL A 68 26.29 -18.41 -18.90
C VAL A 68 25.50 -17.24 -19.48
N THR A 69 26.04 -16.61 -20.51
CA THR A 69 25.32 -15.70 -21.42
C THR A 69 24.42 -16.55 -22.33
N PRO A 70 23.24 -16.06 -22.73
CA PRO A 70 23.09 -15.82 -24.16
C PRO A 70 22.60 -14.41 -24.46
N ALA A 71 23.18 -13.81 -25.49
CA ALA A 71 22.76 -12.52 -26.01
C ALA A 71 21.66 -12.69 -27.07
N VAL A 72 21.00 -11.57 -27.37
CA VAL A 72 20.17 -11.33 -28.57
C VAL A 72 18.80 -12.02 -28.60
N SER A 73 17.76 -11.20 -28.38
CA SER A 73 16.76 -10.96 -29.44
C SER A 73 16.09 -9.59 -29.30
N LYS A 74 16.55 -8.64 -30.13
CA LYS A 74 15.85 -7.38 -30.36
C LYS A 74 14.66 -7.64 -31.29
N LYS A 75 13.41 -7.37 -30.88
CA LYS A 75 12.40 -6.89 -31.84
C LYS A 75 11.17 -6.22 -31.21
N SER A 76 10.85 -5.05 -31.78
CA SER A 76 9.54 -4.39 -31.85
C SER A 76 8.78 -4.14 -30.54
N ASN A 77 8.74 -2.90 -30.04
CA ASN A 77 7.82 -1.84 -30.51
C ASN A 77 6.40 -2.33 -30.86
N LYS A 78 5.40 -1.74 -30.18
CA LYS A 78 4.35 -0.87 -30.77
C LYS A 78 3.00 -0.95 -30.03
N LYS A 79 2.90 -0.41 -28.81
CA LYS A 79 1.58 0.03 -28.26
C LYS A 79 1.58 1.17 -27.23
N ALA A 80 2.69 1.88 -27.05
CA ALA A 80 2.71 3.20 -26.42
C ALA A 80 3.00 4.24 -27.50
N ASN A 81 1.95 4.64 -28.25
CA ASN A 81 1.88 5.77 -29.21
C ASN A 81 0.54 5.69 -29.97
N ALA A 82 -0.54 6.07 -29.28
CA ALA A 82 -1.88 6.21 -29.87
C ALA A 82 -2.55 7.54 -29.45
N SER A 83 -2.23 8.03 -28.25
CA SER A 83 -2.77 9.29 -27.72
C SER A 83 -1.91 10.52 -28.07
N LYS A 84 -0.59 10.37 -28.24
CA LYS A 84 0.29 11.45 -28.71
C LYS A 84 0.15 11.70 -30.21
N ASP A 85 0.09 10.64 -31.02
CA ASP A 85 -0.11 10.77 -32.47
C ASP A 85 -1.47 11.39 -32.85
N LYS A 86 -2.55 11.12 -32.10
CA LYS A 86 -3.83 11.82 -32.34
C LYS A 86 -3.77 13.31 -32.01
N LEU A 87 -3.02 13.72 -30.98
CA LEU A 87 -2.83 15.13 -30.67
C LEU A 87 -1.94 15.82 -31.72
N ALA A 88 -0.93 15.12 -32.24
CA ALA A 88 -0.09 15.60 -33.34
C ALA A 88 -0.86 15.70 -34.68
N ASP A 89 -1.68 14.70 -35.03
CA ASP A 89 -2.51 14.68 -36.23
C ASP A 89 -3.58 15.79 -36.22
N LEU A 90 -4.23 16.04 -35.08
CA LEU A 90 -5.12 17.20 -34.92
C LEU A 90 -4.35 18.52 -35.10
N LYS A 91 -3.16 18.65 -34.50
CA LYS A 91 -2.34 19.86 -34.58
C LYS A 91 -1.80 20.12 -35.99
N ASN A 92 -1.57 19.07 -36.79
CA ASN A 92 -1.13 19.20 -38.18
C ASN A 92 -2.28 19.50 -39.17
N LYS A 93 -3.52 19.11 -38.82
CA LYS A 93 -4.73 19.43 -39.61
C LYS A 93 -5.28 20.84 -39.34
N VAL A 94 -5.03 21.41 -38.16
CA VAL A 94 -5.45 22.78 -37.82
C VAL A 94 -4.32 23.76 -38.13
N ASN A 95 -4.22 24.14 -39.41
CA ASN A 95 -3.23 25.10 -39.88
C ASN A 95 -3.70 26.54 -39.56
N MET A 96 -3.13 27.16 -38.51
CA MET A 96 -3.66 28.40 -37.93
C MET A 96 -3.56 29.60 -38.87
N ASP A 97 -2.48 29.72 -39.65
CA ASP A 97 -2.33 30.73 -40.71
C ASP A 97 -3.50 30.71 -41.70
N LYS A 98 -3.91 29.51 -42.14
CA LYS A 98 -5.01 29.34 -43.09
C LYS A 98 -6.38 29.67 -42.49
N LEU A 99 -6.53 29.57 -41.16
CA LEU A 99 -7.73 30.02 -40.45
C LEU A 99 -7.76 31.55 -40.32
N GLN A 100 -6.62 32.16 -39.97
CA GLN A 100 -6.45 33.61 -39.88
C GLN A 100 -6.78 34.32 -41.20
N GLU A 101 -6.29 33.76 -42.33
CA GLU A 101 -6.52 34.36 -43.67
C GLU A 101 -7.96 34.19 -44.18
N GLN A 102 -8.68 33.15 -43.76
CA GLN A 102 -10.10 32.94 -44.11
C GLN A 102 -11.04 33.89 -43.35
N ILE A 103 -10.69 34.27 -42.12
CA ILE A 103 -11.49 35.20 -41.30
C ILE A 103 -11.47 36.62 -41.89
N ASN A 104 -10.35 37.05 -42.47
CA ASN A 104 -10.16 38.42 -42.94
C ASN A 104 -10.70 38.70 -44.36
N LYS A 105 -11.32 37.71 -45.02
CA LYS A 105 -11.81 37.82 -46.42
C LYS A 105 -13.34 37.84 -46.57
N ASP A 106 -14.10 37.43 -45.55
CA ASP A 106 -15.56 37.22 -45.64
C ASP A 106 -16.30 37.64 -44.35
N PRO A 107 -16.71 38.91 -44.17
CA PRO A 107 -17.37 39.38 -42.95
C PRO A 107 -18.74 38.71 -42.69
N LYS A 108 -19.35 38.08 -43.70
CA LYS A 108 -20.61 37.32 -43.59
C LYS A 108 -20.47 35.95 -42.91
N LYS A 109 -19.24 35.43 -42.72
CA LYS A 109 -18.99 34.11 -42.10
C LYS A 109 -18.51 34.19 -40.64
N ALA A 110 -18.37 35.38 -40.08
CA ALA A 110 -17.84 35.61 -38.73
C ALA A 110 -18.55 34.79 -37.64
N GLY A 111 -19.88 34.60 -37.74
CA GLY A 111 -20.63 33.77 -36.78
C GLY A 111 -20.22 32.29 -36.75
N ILE A 112 -19.82 31.72 -37.88
CA ILE A 112 -19.37 30.32 -37.98
C ILE A 112 -17.97 30.17 -37.38
N PHE A 113 -17.06 31.10 -37.69
CA PHE A 113 -15.71 31.10 -37.10
C PHE A 113 -15.74 31.36 -35.59
N GLY A 114 -16.61 32.26 -35.10
CA GLY A 114 -16.84 32.47 -33.67
C GLY A 114 -17.37 31.22 -32.96
N GLY A 115 -18.32 30.50 -33.57
CA GLY A 115 -18.82 29.22 -33.05
C GLY A 115 -17.72 28.14 -32.98
N ILE A 116 -16.90 27.99 -34.02
CA ILE A 116 -15.79 27.03 -34.03
C ILE A 116 -14.75 27.39 -32.95
N ALA A 117 -14.39 28.66 -32.82
CA ALA A 117 -13.46 29.11 -31.79
C ALA A 117 -14.00 28.83 -30.36
N LEU A 118 -15.28 29.09 -30.11
CA LEU A 118 -15.92 28.81 -28.82
C LEU A 118 -15.90 27.31 -28.49
N VAL A 119 -16.22 26.44 -29.45
CA VAL A 119 -16.18 24.98 -29.26
C VAL A 119 -14.75 24.50 -28.97
N ILE A 120 -13.74 25.07 -29.63
CA ILE A 120 -12.33 24.77 -29.34
C ILE A 120 -11.94 25.21 -27.92
N VAL A 121 -12.33 26.41 -27.49
CA VAL A 121 -12.06 26.89 -26.12
C VAL A 121 -12.75 26.03 -25.07
N ILE A 122 -14.00 25.63 -25.29
CA ILE A 122 -14.73 24.72 -24.38
C ILE A 122 -14.06 23.34 -24.35
N ALA A 123 -13.70 22.77 -25.50
CA ALA A 123 -13.03 21.47 -25.58
C ALA A 123 -11.64 21.49 -24.92
N LEU A 124 -10.86 22.57 -25.08
CA LEU A 124 -9.59 22.76 -24.39
C LEU A 124 -9.80 22.95 -22.88
N GLY A 125 -10.83 23.71 -22.46
CA GLY A 125 -11.20 23.88 -21.06
C GLY A 125 -11.54 22.54 -20.39
N ILE A 126 -12.38 21.72 -21.04
CA ILE A 126 -12.72 20.36 -20.59
C ILE A 126 -11.48 19.46 -20.57
N ALA A 127 -10.64 19.49 -21.60
CA ALA A 127 -9.41 18.69 -21.64
C ALA A 127 -8.44 19.05 -20.52
N VAL A 128 -8.25 20.35 -20.23
CA VAL A 128 -7.42 20.81 -19.10
C VAL A 128 -8.04 20.42 -17.76
N HIS A 129 -9.37 20.48 -17.61
CA HIS A 129 -10.06 19.98 -16.42
C HIS A 129 -9.86 18.47 -16.22
N MET A 130 -9.93 17.68 -17.29
CA MET A 130 -9.70 16.23 -17.26
C MET A 130 -8.23 15.88 -16.97
N ILE A 131 -7.27 16.67 -17.48
CA ILE A 131 -5.83 16.47 -17.18
C ILE A 131 -5.52 16.76 -15.70
N GLN A 132 -6.18 17.77 -15.10
CA GLN A 132 -6.07 18.05 -13.66
C GLN A 132 -6.67 16.96 -12.75
N LEU A 133 -7.49 16.05 -13.31
CA LEU A 133 -8.11 14.92 -12.60
C LEU A 133 -7.26 13.63 -12.65
N GLN A 134 -6.15 13.62 -13.38
CA GLN A 134 -5.20 12.49 -13.38
C GLN A 134 -4.30 12.53 -12.11
N PRO A 135 -4.11 11.41 -11.39
CA PRO A 135 -3.35 11.40 -10.13
C PRO A 135 -1.85 11.67 -10.30
N ASP A 136 -1.30 11.53 -11.51
CA ASP A 136 0.12 11.69 -11.89
C ASP A 136 0.76 13.05 -11.54
N HIS A 137 -0.04 14.04 -11.14
CA HIS A 137 0.42 15.39 -10.78
C HIS A 137 0.02 15.80 -9.35
N ALA A 138 -0.89 15.07 -8.70
CA ALA A 138 -1.43 15.48 -7.41
C ALA A 138 -0.58 14.99 -6.23
N LEU A 139 -0.25 13.70 -6.21
CA LEU A 139 0.44 13.01 -5.11
C LEU A 139 1.93 13.33 -4.99
N VAL A 140 2.50 13.97 -6.02
CA VAL A 140 3.93 14.26 -6.13
C VAL A 140 4.26 15.70 -5.76
N ASN A 141 5.50 15.92 -5.32
CA ASN A 141 6.07 17.19 -4.85
C ASN A 141 5.29 17.84 -3.70
N LYS A 142 4.48 17.07 -2.96
CA LYS A 142 3.71 17.50 -1.79
C LYS A 142 3.78 16.42 -0.70
N PRO A 143 3.71 16.79 0.59
CA PRO A 143 3.68 15.82 1.68
C PRO A 143 2.26 15.27 1.88
N TYR A 144 2.16 14.00 2.21
CA TYR A 144 0.91 13.30 2.49
C TYR A 144 1.06 12.43 3.75
N HIS A 145 0.02 12.38 4.58
CA HIS A 145 -0.17 11.29 5.52
C HIS A 145 -0.64 10.06 4.73
N MET A 146 0.24 9.07 4.57
CA MET A 146 -0.06 7.77 3.97
C MET A 146 -0.51 6.83 5.07
N THR A 147 -1.79 6.48 5.08
CA THR A 147 -2.38 5.53 6.02
C THR A 147 -2.71 4.23 5.31
N PHE A 148 -2.07 3.15 5.75
CA PHE A 148 -2.37 1.79 5.35
C PHE A 148 -3.41 1.19 6.29
N SER A 149 -4.42 0.53 5.73
CA SER A 149 -5.30 -0.41 6.44
C SER A 149 -5.05 -1.79 5.84
N ILE A 150 -4.26 -2.61 6.54
CA ILE A 150 -3.80 -3.92 6.06
C ILE A 150 -4.59 -5.01 6.78
N LYS A 151 -5.26 -5.86 6.00
CA LYS A 151 -5.94 -7.06 6.46
C LYS A 151 -5.11 -8.28 6.07
N THR A 152 -4.50 -8.91 7.06
CA THR A 152 -3.75 -10.16 6.91
C THR A 152 -4.67 -11.32 7.27
N THR A 153 -4.84 -12.27 6.35
CA THR A 153 -5.65 -13.48 6.56
C THR A 153 -4.77 -14.72 6.39
N SER A 154 -4.51 -15.42 7.49
CA SER A 154 -3.70 -16.63 7.53
C SER A 154 -4.58 -17.86 7.75
N GLN A 155 -4.26 -18.98 7.09
CA GLN A 155 -4.99 -20.24 7.24
C GLN A 155 -4.19 -21.26 8.05
N GLY A 156 -4.56 -21.45 9.31
CA GLY A 156 -3.95 -22.45 10.18
C GLY A 156 -4.53 -23.85 9.92
N PHE A 157 -3.66 -24.80 9.57
CA PHE A 157 -4.02 -26.21 9.27
C PHE A 157 -4.81 -26.91 10.39
N PHE A 158 -4.66 -26.46 11.65
CA PHE A 158 -5.42 -26.98 12.81
C PHE A 158 -6.25 -25.93 13.56
N THR A 159 -6.02 -24.63 13.35
CA THR A 159 -6.66 -23.54 14.13
C THR A 159 -7.76 -22.81 13.37
N GLY A 160 -7.88 -23.03 12.06
CA GLY A 160 -8.80 -22.32 11.17
C GLY A 160 -8.21 -21.00 10.65
N THR A 161 -9.08 -20.21 10.02
CA THR A 161 -8.68 -18.94 9.39
C THR A 161 -8.63 -17.82 10.43
N HIS A 162 -7.44 -17.25 10.63
CA HIS A 162 -7.28 -16.04 11.43
C HIS A 162 -7.26 -14.81 10.52
N THR A 163 -7.73 -13.68 11.03
CA THR A 163 -7.79 -12.42 10.29
C THR A 163 -7.50 -11.28 11.24
N GLU A 164 -6.43 -10.56 10.97
CA GLU A 164 -6.03 -9.38 11.73
C GLU A 164 -6.02 -8.15 10.82
N THR A 165 -6.42 -7.00 11.37
CA THR A 165 -6.40 -5.72 10.65
C THR A 165 -5.50 -4.75 11.39
N THR A 166 -4.43 -4.31 10.73
CA THR A 166 -3.45 -3.37 11.27
C THR A 166 -3.50 -2.07 10.48
N THR A 167 -3.60 -0.95 11.19
CA THR A 167 -3.57 0.40 10.62
C THR A 167 -2.26 1.09 10.98
N LYS A 168 -1.48 1.51 9.97
CA LYS A 168 -0.26 2.31 10.15
C LYS A 168 -0.37 3.62 9.38
N SER A 169 0.07 4.74 9.94
CA SER A 169 0.14 6.03 9.26
C SER A 169 1.55 6.61 9.34
N GLU A 170 2.02 7.22 8.26
CA GLU A 170 3.39 7.77 8.14
C GLU A 170 3.39 8.95 7.16
N VAL A 171 4.28 9.93 7.33
CA VAL A 171 4.36 11.08 6.42
C VAL A 171 5.25 10.72 5.24
N VAL A 172 4.77 10.97 4.02
CA VAL A 172 5.45 10.61 2.77
C VAL A 172 5.57 11.84 1.87
N TYR A 173 6.71 11.95 1.20
CA TYR A 173 6.98 12.94 0.17
C TYR A 173 7.51 12.24 -1.10
N LEU A 174 6.72 12.27 -2.18
CA LEU A 174 7.09 11.71 -3.48
C LEU A 174 7.75 12.79 -4.35
N ASP A 175 9.07 12.75 -4.52
CA ASP A 175 9.82 13.70 -5.34
C ASP A 175 9.83 13.27 -6.81
N LYS A 176 9.08 14.00 -7.66
CA LYS A 176 8.97 13.73 -9.10
C LYS A 176 10.26 14.03 -9.88
N HIS A 177 11.11 14.92 -9.38
CA HIS A 177 12.36 15.28 -10.04
C HIS A 177 13.45 14.24 -9.79
N GLN A 178 13.43 13.61 -8.61
CA GLN A 178 14.38 12.58 -8.21
C GLN A 178 13.88 11.15 -8.47
N GLY A 179 12.57 10.95 -8.68
CA GLY A 179 11.97 9.61 -8.75
C GLY A 179 12.01 8.86 -7.41
N LYS A 180 12.10 9.60 -6.31
CA LYS A 180 12.32 9.06 -4.96
C LYS A 180 11.19 9.41 -3.98
N ALA A 181 10.78 8.42 -3.20
CA ALA A 181 9.84 8.56 -2.11
C ALA A 181 10.61 8.62 -0.79
N TYR A 182 10.33 9.66 0.00
CA TYR A 182 10.91 9.87 1.33
C TYR A 182 9.81 9.72 2.37
N ALA A 183 10.09 9.00 3.46
CA ALA A 183 9.19 8.84 4.59
C ALA A 183 9.76 9.53 5.83
N GLY A 184 8.88 9.92 6.75
CA GLY A 184 9.26 10.54 8.02
C GLY A 184 8.12 10.56 9.03
N ASP A 185 8.50 10.85 10.27
CA ASP A 185 7.61 11.16 11.40
C ASP A 185 6.85 12.48 11.22
N SER A 186 7.38 13.40 10.40
CA SER A 186 6.83 14.74 10.21
C SER A 186 7.03 15.26 8.78
N VAL A 187 6.26 16.30 8.43
CA VAL A 187 6.38 17.00 7.13
C VAL A 187 7.77 17.63 6.96
N THR A 188 8.37 18.10 8.06
CA THR A 188 9.71 18.71 8.07
C THR A 188 10.79 17.66 7.84
N SER A 189 10.76 16.51 8.55
CA SER A 189 11.77 15.46 8.37
C SER A 189 11.71 14.83 6.97
N ALA A 190 10.52 14.49 6.46
CA ALA A 190 10.36 13.95 5.11
C ALA A 190 10.84 14.91 4.01
N LYS A 191 10.53 16.22 4.11
CA LYS A 191 11.03 17.24 3.17
C LYS A 191 12.53 17.47 3.31
N GLN A 192 13.09 17.38 4.51
CA GLN A 192 14.52 17.60 4.73
C GLN A 192 15.35 16.44 4.16
N ALA A 193 14.92 15.19 4.37
CA ALA A 193 15.52 14.02 3.71
C ALA A 193 15.53 14.14 2.18
N ALA A 194 14.45 14.67 1.59
CA ALA A 194 14.37 14.92 0.15
C ALA A 194 15.35 16.00 -0.35
N LYS A 195 15.52 17.09 0.39
CA LYS A 195 16.49 18.17 0.08
C LYS A 195 17.93 17.68 0.16
N ASP A 196 18.26 16.98 1.25
CA ASP A 196 19.61 16.45 1.52
C ASP A 196 19.92 15.21 0.66
N LYS A 197 18.92 14.72 -0.08
CA LYS A 197 18.94 13.51 -0.92
C LYS A 197 19.32 12.25 -0.14
N ASN A 198 19.16 12.29 1.17
CA ASN A 198 19.58 11.24 2.09
C ASN A 198 18.50 10.17 2.20
N GLY A 199 18.88 8.91 1.95
CA GLY A 199 17.93 7.80 1.85
C GLY A 199 16.92 7.97 0.72
N GLY A 200 15.66 7.69 1.04
CA GLY A 200 14.55 7.60 0.10
C GLY A 200 14.62 6.33 -0.77
N VAL A 201 13.46 5.77 -1.07
CA VAL A 201 13.30 4.61 -1.97
C VAL A 201 12.93 5.08 -3.36
N ASN A 202 13.30 4.33 -4.40
CA ASN A 202 12.79 4.63 -5.74
C ASN A 202 11.27 4.38 -5.77
N TYR A 203 10.53 5.14 -6.58
CA TYR A 203 9.12 4.83 -6.86
C TYR A 203 8.80 4.98 -8.34
N THR A 204 7.75 4.29 -8.78
CA THR A 204 7.10 4.55 -10.07
C THR A 204 5.62 4.85 -9.82
N LEU A 205 5.13 5.92 -10.45
CA LEU A 205 3.71 6.31 -10.45
C LEU A 205 3.29 6.46 -11.91
N GLU A 206 2.55 5.48 -12.41
CA GLU A 206 2.08 5.38 -13.80
C GLU A 206 0.70 4.71 -13.80
N ASP A 207 -0.22 5.13 -14.68
CA ASP A 207 -1.55 4.50 -14.86
C ASP A 207 -2.28 4.21 -13.53
N ASN A 208 -2.41 5.23 -12.67
CA ASN A 208 -3.03 5.15 -11.34
C ASN A 208 -2.41 4.06 -10.42
N THR A 209 -1.16 3.66 -10.68
CA THR A 209 -0.46 2.60 -9.95
C THR A 209 0.83 3.15 -9.35
N LEU A 210 0.93 3.13 -8.01
CA LEU A 210 2.14 3.51 -7.28
C LEU A 210 2.90 2.25 -6.84
N LYS A 211 4.16 2.11 -7.26
CA LYS A 211 5.05 1.02 -6.87
C LYS A 211 6.21 1.57 -6.05
N LEU A 212 6.46 0.97 -4.89
CA LEU A 212 7.60 1.25 -4.02
C LEU A 212 8.35 -0.08 -3.75
N PRO A 213 9.49 -0.35 -4.44
CA PRO A 213 10.43 -1.37 -4.01
C PRO A 213 11.11 -0.94 -2.71
N LEU A 214 10.72 -1.55 -1.58
CA LEU A 214 11.23 -1.24 -0.24
C LEU A 214 12.33 -2.21 0.22
N GLY A 215 12.59 -3.27 -0.54
CA GLY A 215 13.62 -4.28 -0.30
C GLY A 215 13.64 -5.31 -1.43
N GLU A 216 14.39 -6.39 -1.27
CA GLU A 216 14.41 -7.50 -2.24
C GLU A 216 13.06 -8.23 -2.25
N ASP A 217 12.52 -8.58 -1.08
CA ASP A 217 11.26 -9.30 -0.93
C ASP A 217 10.03 -8.40 -0.70
N PHE A 218 10.21 -7.20 -0.13
CA PHE A 218 9.11 -6.30 0.23
C PHE A 218 8.86 -5.24 -0.85
N ASN A 219 7.93 -5.55 -1.76
CA ASN A 219 7.50 -4.65 -2.83
C ASN A 219 6.05 -4.20 -2.61
N VAL A 220 5.84 -2.91 -2.34
CA VAL A 220 4.50 -2.32 -2.21
C VAL A 220 4.00 -1.91 -3.58
N GLN A 221 2.89 -2.48 -4.04
CA GLN A 221 2.16 -2.00 -5.21
C GLN A 221 0.75 -1.55 -4.78
N ILE A 222 0.41 -0.29 -5.06
CA ILE A 222 -0.90 0.31 -4.80
C ILE A 222 -1.56 0.56 -6.15
N ASN A 223 -2.69 -0.09 -6.41
CA ASN A 223 -3.46 0.04 -7.65
C ASN A 223 -4.67 0.97 -7.45
N ASP A 224 -5.41 1.21 -8.54
CA ASP A 224 -6.71 1.88 -8.55
C ASP A 224 -6.70 3.26 -7.88
N LEU A 225 -5.57 3.94 -7.92
CA LEU A 225 -5.32 5.16 -7.16
C LEU A 225 -6.14 6.33 -7.72
N HIS A 226 -7.19 6.71 -7.00
CA HIS A 226 -8.14 7.74 -7.42
C HIS A 226 -8.39 8.76 -6.30
N ARG A 227 -8.92 9.92 -6.65
CA ARG A 227 -9.31 10.93 -5.67
C ARG A 227 -10.67 10.57 -5.07
N SER A 228 -10.76 10.56 -3.74
CA SER A 228 -11.99 10.41 -2.97
C SER A 228 -12.09 11.57 -1.97
N GLY A 229 -12.91 12.57 -2.30
CA GLY A 229 -13.00 13.83 -1.57
C GLY A 229 -11.65 14.56 -1.51
N ASP A 230 -11.15 14.78 -0.30
CA ASP A 230 -9.89 15.48 0.00
C ASP A 230 -8.66 14.57 0.12
N SER A 231 -8.83 13.27 -0.13
CA SER A 231 -7.76 12.27 -0.10
C SER A 231 -7.65 11.52 -1.42
N TYR A 232 -6.53 10.83 -1.62
CA TYR A 232 -6.42 9.78 -2.64
C TYR A 232 -6.56 8.42 -1.96
N VAL A 233 -7.23 7.48 -2.61
CA VAL A 233 -7.43 6.11 -2.11
C VAL A 233 -7.01 5.13 -3.20
N GLY A 234 -6.29 4.08 -2.81
CA GLY A 234 -5.90 2.97 -3.68
C GLY A 234 -5.98 1.63 -2.95
N THR A 235 -5.87 0.56 -3.71
CA THR A 235 -5.91 -0.83 -3.22
C THR A 235 -4.50 -1.39 -3.09
N LEU A 236 -4.19 -2.05 -1.98
CA LEU A 236 -2.90 -2.71 -1.81
C LEU A 236 -2.93 -4.05 -2.57
N LYS A 237 -2.05 -4.21 -3.55
CA LYS A 237 -1.80 -5.52 -4.17
C LYS A 237 -0.98 -6.38 -3.21
N GLN A 238 -1.31 -7.66 -3.16
CA GLN A 238 -0.71 -8.65 -2.25
C GLN A 238 0.81 -8.55 -2.15
N ILE A 239 1.30 -8.58 -0.91
CA ILE A 239 2.72 -8.54 -0.56
C ILE A 239 3.01 -9.77 0.29
N GLY A 240 3.78 -10.72 -0.23
CA GLY A 240 4.11 -11.99 0.43
C GLY A 240 3.76 -13.22 -0.41
N ASP A 241 4.27 -14.38 0.02
CA ASP A 241 4.06 -15.69 -0.62
C ASP A 241 2.61 -16.21 -0.49
N ASP A 242 2.26 -17.21 -1.30
CA ASP A 242 0.89 -17.74 -1.51
C ASP A 242 0.13 -18.19 -0.24
N ALA A 243 0.78 -18.32 0.91
CA ALA A 243 0.18 -18.77 2.17
C ALA A 243 -0.66 -17.70 2.89
N ASP A 244 -0.27 -16.42 2.79
CA ASP A 244 -0.94 -15.32 3.50
C ASP A 244 -1.66 -14.38 2.53
N ASN A 245 -2.98 -14.24 2.73
CA ASN A 245 -3.79 -13.30 1.95
C ASN A 245 -3.70 -11.91 2.59
N ILE A 246 -2.68 -11.16 2.18
CA ILE A 246 -2.49 -9.76 2.55
C ILE A 246 -3.24 -8.88 1.55
N THR A 247 -4.29 -8.22 2.04
CA THR A 247 -5.11 -7.27 1.29
C THR A 247 -5.20 -5.95 2.05
N GLY A 248 -5.53 -4.85 1.39
CA GLY A 248 -5.67 -3.59 2.11
C GLY A 248 -6.08 -2.42 1.25
N THR A 249 -6.29 -1.29 1.93
CA THR A 249 -6.47 0.02 1.30
C THR A 249 -5.39 0.98 1.79
N VAL A 250 -5.02 1.92 0.93
CA VAL A 250 -4.08 3.00 1.26
C VAL A 250 -4.74 4.32 0.98
N THR A 251 -4.72 5.21 1.97
CA THR A 251 -5.28 6.56 1.90
C THR A 251 -4.16 7.59 2.04
N PHE A 252 -4.09 8.53 1.11
CA PHE A 252 -3.18 9.66 1.14
C PHE A 252 -3.99 10.93 1.42
N LYS A 253 -3.94 11.42 2.66
CA LYS A 253 -4.49 12.73 3.02
C LYS A 253 -3.38 13.77 2.95
N LYS A 254 -3.62 14.92 2.33
CA LYS A 254 -2.62 16.00 2.25
C LYS A 254 -2.15 16.36 3.67
N ALA A 255 -0.84 16.39 3.88
CA ALA A 255 -0.26 16.94 5.10
C ALA A 255 -0.05 18.45 4.93
N GLU A 256 -0.30 19.22 5.98
CA GLU A 256 -0.20 20.69 5.97
C GLU A 256 1.17 21.15 6.49
#